data_AF-A0A6A6M3P7-F1
#
_entry.id   AF-A0A6A6M3P7-F1
#
_cell.length_a   1.000
_cell.length_b   1.000
_cell.length_c   1.000
_cell.angle_alpha   90.00
_cell.angle_beta   90.00
_cell.angle_gamma   90.00
#
_symmetry.space_group_name_H-M   'P 1'
#
loop_
_entity.id
_entity.type
_entity.pdbx_description
1 polymer ?
#
loop_
_entity_poly.entity_id
_entity_poly.type
_entity_poly.pdbx_seq_one_letter_code
_entity_poly.pdbx_strand_id
1 'polypeptide(L)'
;MEELQEKLERSVQELEKFKDQLDKTSITRMEHKRFLEQEVIRPLHSAHLSLRQIRLPRIANSTIKEEPLINTFIVEEIRKNFQCLSSKNHKRGYSKCTGCFEMEKERLKWVTNSSLPMDFLITDVLAIKPGEIRIGLDFGVGTGTFAARMRESNVTIISTALNLGAPFSEMIALRGLIPLYVTLNQRLPFFDNTMDLIHTNGFMDGWIDLMLMDFILFDWDRILRPGGLLWIDRFFCNRKDLDDYMYMFLQFRYKKHKWAISPKSKDEVYLSAVLEKPPRAI
;
A
#
# COMPACT_ATOMS: atom_id res chain seq x y z
N MET A 1 -0.99 -6.61 26.21
CA MET A 1 -2.22 -7.40 26.41
C MET A 1 -3.07 -6.80 27.52
N GLU A 2 -2.49 -6.50 28.69
CA GLU A 2 -3.19 -5.86 29.82
C GLU A 2 -3.83 -4.51 29.46
N GLU A 3 -3.12 -3.62 28.76
CA GLU A 3 -3.66 -2.29 28.38
C GLU A 3 -4.87 -2.36 27.41
N LEU A 4 -4.96 -3.42 26.61
CA LEU A 4 -6.04 -3.61 25.63
C LEU A 4 -7.28 -4.22 26.29
N GLN A 5 -7.05 -5.11 27.25
CA GLN A 5 -8.08 -5.67 28.09
C GLN A 5 -8.70 -4.59 28.98
N GLU A 6 -7.88 -3.71 29.55
CA GLU A 6 -8.34 -2.58 30.35
C GLU A 6 -9.17 -1.58 29.52
N LYS A 7 -8.75 -1.31 28.26
CA LYS A 7 -9.54 -0.47 27.33
C LYS A 7 -10.88 -1.12 26.97
N LEU A 8 -10.90 -2.43 26.74
CA LEU A 8 -12.14 -3.16 26.43
C LEU A 8 -13.10 -3.17 27.62
N GLU A 9 -12.59 -3.40 28.83
CA GLU A 9 -13.37 -3.36 30.08
C GLU A 9 -13.93 -1.96 30.35
N ARG A 10 -13.18 -0.89 30.08
CA ARG A 10 -13.69 0.49 30.18
C ARG A 10 -14.81 0.76 29.18
N SER A 11 -14.69 0.35 27.92
CA SER A 11 -15.73 0.53 26.92
C SER A 11 -17.00 -0.27 27.24
N VAL A 12 -16.88 -1.48 27.79
CA VAL A 12 -18.03 -2.27 28.26
C VAL A 12 -18.73 -1.56 29.43
N GLN A 13 -17.98 -1.03 30.40
CA GLN A 13 -18.55 -0.27 31.53
C GLN A 13 -19.25 1.02 31.08
N GLU A 14 -18.75 1.71 30.06
CA GLU A 14 -19.42 2.89 29.50
C GLU A 14 -20.75 2.50 28.83
N LEU A 15 -20.77 1.40 28.07
CA LEU A 15 -22.00 0.89 27.43
C LEU A 15 -23.05 0.46 28.46
N GLU A 16 -22.65 -0.14 29.58
CA GLU A 16 -23.57 -0.53 30.66
C GLU A 16 -24.23 0.68 31.33
N LYS A 17 -23.54 1.82 31.46
CA LYS A 17 -24.12 3.06 32.02
C LYS A 17 -25.25 3.63 31.17
N PHE A 18 -25.25 3.39 29.87
CA PHE A 18 -26.30 3.86 28.95
C PHE A 18 -27.53 2.93 28.94
N LYS A 19 -27.42 1.71 29.47
CA LYS A 19 -28.54 0.76 29.59
C LYS A 19 -29.67 1.33 30.46
N ASP A 20 -29.31 2.02 31.55
CA ASP A 20 -30.28 2.66 32.47
C ASP A 20 -30.98 3.89 31.87
N GLN A 21 -30.38 4.53 30.85
CA GLN A 21 -31.00 5.64 30.11
C GLN A 21 -31.99 5.13 29.05
N LEU A 22 -31.71 3.96 28.47
CA LEU A 22 -32.55 3.32 27.46
C LEU A 22 -33.90 2.86 28.02
N ASP A 23 -33.93 2.41 29.27
CA ASP A 23 -35.16 1.98 29.96
C ASP A 23 -36.08 3.16 30.36
N LYS A 24 -35.60 4.40 30.28
CA LYS A 24 -36.32 5.60 30.76
C LYS A 24 -36.71 6.60 29.68
N THR A 25 -36.39 6.37 28.40
CA THR A 25 -36.63 7.36 27.34
C THR A 25 -37.37 6.78 26.12
N SER A 26 -38.37 7.51 25.63
CA SER A 26 -39.00 7.28 24.33
C SER A 26 -38.05 7.77 23.21
N ILE A 27 -36.97 7.02 22.98
CA ILE A 27 -35.95 7.35 21.99
C ILE A 27 -36.53 7.22 20.58
N THR A 28 -36.26 8.20 19.71
CA THR A 28 -36.65 8.09 18.30
C THR A 28 -35.77 7.06 17.58
N ARG A 29 -36.33 6.36 16.58
CA ARG A 29 -35.62 5.31 15.82
C ARG A 29 -34.29 5.80 15.20
N MET A 30 -34.17 7.10 14.94
CA MET A 30 -32.99 7.74 14.37
C MET A 30 -31.87 7.93 15.40
N GLU A 31 -32.20 8.35 16.61
CA GLU A 31 -31.23 8.50 17.71
C GLU A 31 -30.70 7.14 18.16
N HIS A 32 -31.57 6.13 18.23
CA HIS A 32 -31.16 4.75 18.52
C HIS A 32 -30.19 4.21 17.45
N LYS A 33 -30.44 4.50 16.16
CA LYS A 33 -29.53 4.11 15.09
C LYS A 33 -28.17 4.81 15.19
N ARG A 34 -28.17 6.12 15.50
CA ARG A 34 -26.94 6.90 15.67
C ARG A 34 -26.11 6.39 16.85
N PHE A 35 -26.76 6.07 17.96
CA PHE A 35 -26.14 5.45 19.12
C PHE A 35 -25.51 4.10 18.76
N LEU A 36 -26.26 3.20 18.10
CA LEU A 36 -25.71 1.92 17.67
C LEU A 36 -24.49 2.08 16.76
N GLU A 37 -24.52 3.02 15.81
CA GLU A 37 -23.38 3.26 14.91
C GLU A 37 -22.16 3.85 15.63
N GLN A 38 -22.36 4.82 16.52
CA GLN A 38 -21.28 5.56 17.17
C GLN A 38 -20.68 4.81 18.36
N GLU A 39 -21.52 4.26 19.23
CA GLU A 39 -21.12 3.74 20.54
C GLU A 39 -20.93 2.22 20.53
N VAL A 40 -21.58 1.49 19.61
CA VAL A 40 -21.53 0.01 19.60
C VAL A 40 -20.74 -0.51 18.40
N ILE A 41 -21.17 -0.18 17.19
CA ILE A 41 -20.63 -0.76 15.96
C ILE A 41 -19.20 -0.29 15.71
N ARG A 42 -18.93 1.02 15.82
CA ARG A 42 -17.58 1.57 15.61
C ARG A 42 -16.54 1.03 16.59
N PRO A 43 -16.78 1.04 17.92
CA PRO A 43 -15.82 0.50 18.88
C PRO A 43 -15.64 -1.02 18.73
N LEU A 44 -16.71 -1.78 18.49
CA LEU A 44 -16.63 -3.22 18.27
C LEU A 44 -15.84 -3.56 17.00
N HIS A 45 -16.05 -2.81 15.92
CA HIS A 45 -15.30 -2.96 14.68
C HIS A 45 -13.81 -2.60 14.87
N SER A 46 -13.52 -1.54 15.62
CA SER A 46 -12.14 -1.16 15.97
C SER A 46 -11.45 -2.22 16.83
N ALA A 47 -12.11 -2.72 17.87
CA ALA A 47 -11.59 -3.79 18.73
C ALA A 47 -11.38 -5.09 17.96
N HIS A 48 -12.29 -5.45 17.05
CA HIS A 48 -12.15 -6.61 16.17
C HIS A 48 -10.94 -6.50 15.24
N LEU A 49 -10.71 -5.32 14.65
CA LEU A 49 -9.52 -5.06 13.85
C LEU A 49 -8.24 -5.16 14.68
N SER A 50 -8.22 -4.55 15.88
CA SER A 50 -7.06 -4.61 16.79
C SER A 50 -6.77 -6.04 17.28
N LEU A 51 -7.80 -6.81 17.65
CA LEU A 51 -7.65 -8.21 18.07
C LEU A 51 -7.17 -9.12 16.93
N ARG A 52 -7.54 -8.82 15.69
CA ARG A 52 -7.05 -9.51 14.50
C ARG A 52 -5.59 -9.19 14.18
N GLN A 53 -5.13 -7.97 14.47
CA GLN A 53 -3.72 -7.59 14.32
C GLN A 53 -2.80 -8.30 15.34
N ILE A 54 -3.35 -8.79 16.47
CA ILE A 54 -2.57 -9.43 17.56
C ILE A 54 -2.49 -10.96 17.41
N ARG A 55 -3.40 -11.61 16.68
CA ARG A 55 -3.35 -13.07 16.47
C ARG A 55 -2.30 -13.47 15.43
N LEU A 56 -1.04 -13.56 15.84
CA LEU A 56 -0.07 -14.40 15.14
C LEU A 56 -0.38 -15.88 15.42
N PRO A 57 -0.51 -16.76 14.40
CA PRO A 57 -0.71 -18.19 14.65
C PRO A 57 0.54 -18.78 15.30
N ARG A 58 0.34 -19.67 16.29
CA ARG A 58 1.41 -20.57 16.76
C ARG A 58 1.80 -21.47 15.60
N ILE A 59 3.08 -21.47 15.24
CA ILE A 59 3.68 -22.38 14.26
C ILE A 59 3.55 -23.80 14.82
N ALA A 60 2.51 -24.51 14.41
CA ALA A 60 2.44 -25.96 14.56
C ALA A 60 3.11 -26.56 13.33
N ASN A 61 4.16 -27.36 13.54
CA ASN A 61 4.99 -28.05 12.54
C ASN A 61 4.23 -28.37 11.23
N SER A 62 4.28 -27.45 10.28
CA SER A 62 3.91 -27.68 8.89
C SER A 62 5.21 -27.68 8.08
N THR A 63 5.37 -28.68 7.23
CA THR A 63 6.51 -28.83 6.30
C THR A 63 6.47 -27.83 5.13
N ILE A 64 5.60 -26.81 5.22
CA ILE A 64 5.42 -25.76 4.22
C ILE A 64 6.17 -24.54 4.75
N LYS A 65 7.22 -24.09 4.04
CA LYS A 65 7.80 -22.75 4.26
C LYS A 65 6.71 -21.72 3.94
N GLU A 66 5.93 -21.31 4.93
CA GLU A 66 4.94 -20.24 4.77
C GLU A 66 5.67 -18.90 4.61
N GLU A 67 5.36 -18.18 3.52
CA GLU A 67 5.80 -16.78 3.35
C GLU A 67 5.15 -15.94 4.48
N PRO A 68 5.94 -15.23 5.32
CA PRO A 68 5.43 -14.69 6.59
C PRO A 68 4.27 -13.69 6.45
N LEU A 69 4.13 -13.05 5.27
CA LEU A 69 3.19 -11.95 5.01
C LEU A 69 2.23 -12.23 3.83
N ILE A 70 2.27 -13.45 3.32
CA ILE A 70 1.31 -14.07 2.41
C ILE A 70 1.00 -15.48 2.96
N ASN A 71 0.54 -15.51 4.21
CA ASN A 71 0.23 -16.76 4.89
C ASN A 71 -1.21 -17.22 4.55
N THR A 72 -1.48 -18.50 4.80
CA THR A 72 -2.78 -19.12 4.53
C THR A 72 -3.94 -18.40 5.24
N PHE A 73 -3.68 -17.80 6.40
CA PHE A 73 -4.66 -17.01 7.13
C PHE A 73 -5.13 -15.79 6.34
N ILE A 74 -4.21 -14.97 5.83
CA ILE A 74 -4.55 -13.79 5.02
C ILE A 74 -5.29 -14.21 3.75
N VAL A 75 -4.84 -15.27 3.09
CA VAL A 75 -5.51 -15.80 1.89
C VAL A 75 -6.96 -16.21 2.18
N GLU A 76 -7.19 -16.94 3.28
CA GLU A 76 -8.53 -17.37 3.69
C GLU A 76 -9.40 -16.20 4.17
N GLU A 77 -8.82 -15.22 4.86
CA GLU A 77 -9.53 -14.03 5.31
C GLU A 77 -10.00 -13.17 4.11
N ILE A 78 -9.15 -13.04 3.09
CA ILE A 78 -9.53 -12.38 1.83
C ILE A 78 -10.64 -13.14 1.12
N ARG A 79 -10.50 -14.46 1.02
CA ARG A 79 -11.50 -15.32 0.38
C ARG A 79 -12.87 -15.18 1.05
N LYS A 80 -12.92 -15.10 2.38
CA LYS A 80 -14.18 -15.03 3.15
C LYS A 80 -14.84 -13.65 3.10
N ASN A 81 -14.07 -12.57 3.24
CA ASN A 81 -14.65 -11.22 3.41
C ASN A 81 -14.63 -10.36 2.15
N PHE A 82 -13.74 -10.66 1.19
CA PHE A 82 -13.52 -9.85 0.00
C PHE A 82 -13.80 -10.60 -1.30
N GLN A 83 -14.62 -11.66 -1.25
CA GLN A 83 -15.04 -12.42 -2.44
C GLN A 83 -15.71 -11.52 -3.49
N CYS A 84 -16.41 -10.46 -3.06
CA CYS A 84 -17.01 -9.47 -3.96
C CYS A 84 -15.97 -8.73 -4.82
N LEU A 85 -14.72 -8.60 -4.37
CA LEU A 85 -13.61 -7.96 -5.06
C LEU A 85 -12.80 -8.92 -5.94
N SER A 86 -13.16 -10.21 -5.95
CA SER A 86 -12.52 -11.22 -6.80
C SER A 86 -12.60 -10.83 -8.27
N SER A 87 -11.54 -11.07 -9.04
CA SER A 87 -11.58 -10.84 -10.50
C SER A 87 -12.64 -11.68 -11.22
N LYS A 88 -13.03 -12.82 -10.62
CA LYS A 88 -14.08 -13.70 -11.13
C LYS A 88 -15.49 -13.14 -10.94
N ASN A 89 -15.66 -12.09 -10.13
CA ASN A 89 -16.95 -11.46 -9.92
C ASN A 89 -17.22 -10.40 -10.99
N HIS A 90 -18.18 -10.68 -11.88
CA HIS A 90 -18.60 -9.75 -12.95
C HIS A 90 -19.29 -8.48 -12.43
N LYS A 91 -19.75 -8.45 -11.17
CA LYS A 91 -20.40 -7.28 -10.53
C LYS A 91 -19.48 -6.53 -9.56
N ARG A 92 -18.16 -6.73 -9.64
CA ARG A 92 -17.19 -6.26 -8.63
C ARG A 92 -17.09 -4.74 -8.42
N GLY A 93 -17.71 -3.90 -9.26
CA GLY A 93 -17.82 -2.44 -9.10
C GLY A 93 -16.50 -1.67 -9.24
N TYR A 94 -15.37 -2.27 -8.87
CA TYR A 94 -14.03 -1.73 -8.91
C TYR A 94 -13.16 -2.51 -9.90
N SER A 95 -12.70 -1.84 -10.96
CA SER A 95 -11.93 -2.44 -12.05
C SER A 95 -10.44 -2.05 -12.05
N LYS A 96 -10.06 -1.00 -11.32
CA LYS A 96 -8.71 -0.40 -11.40
C LYS A 96 -7.60 -1.36 -10.95
N CYS A 97 -7.86 -2.27 -10.01
CA CYS A 97 -6.93 -3.36 -9.72
C CYS A 97 -7.57 -4.73 -9.86
N THR A 98 -7.39 -5.34 -11.02
CA THR A 98 -7.84 -6.71 -11.29
C THR A 98 -6.83 -7.69 -10.72
N GLY A 99 -7.22 -8.39 -9.64
CA GLY A 99 -6.39 -9.43 -9.03
C GLY A 99 -5.51 -8.96 -7.86
N CYS A 100 -5.61 -7.70 -7.41
CA CYS A 100 -4.88 -7.22 -6.20
C CYS A 100 -5.13 -8.07 -4.95
N PHE A 101 -6.29 -8.73 -4.89
CA PHE A 101 -6.72 -9.59 -3.78
C PHE A 101 -6.41 -11.07 -4.04
N GLU A 102 -5.83 -11.40 -5.19
CA GLU A 102 -5.38 -12.75 -5.53
C GLU A 102 -3.94 -12.93 -5.10
N MET A 103 -3.76 -13.20 -3.81
CA MET A 103 -2.44 -13.31 -3.19
C MET A 103 -1.49 -14.31 -3.86
N GLU A 104 -2.03 -15.36 -4.49
CA GLU A 104 -1.26 -16.34 -5.27
C GLU A 104 -0.58 -15.75 -6.52
N LYS A 105 -1.14 -14.67 -7.09
CA LYS A 105 -0.55 -13.92 -8.20
C LYS A 105 0.25 -12.71 -7.73
N GLU A 106 -0.07 -12.18 -6.55
CA GLU A 106 0.62 -11.03 -5.95
C GLU A 106 1.94 -11.42 -5.29
N ARG A 107 2.03 -12.61 -4.66
CA ARG A 107 3.34 -13.30 -4.51
C ARG A 107 3.93 -13.46 -5.93
N LEU A 108 5.11 -13.96 -6.21
CA LEU A 108 5.72 -13.87 -7.58
C LEU A 108 6.09 -12.45 -8.05
N LYS A 109 5.29 -11.38 -7.82
CA LYS A 109 5.67 -10.00 -8.19
C LYS A 109 7.04 -9.62 -7.59
N TRP A 110 7.88 -9.02 -8.43
CA TRP A 110 9.25 -8.58 -8.13
C TRP A 110 10.23 -9.65 -7.64
N VAL A 111 9.87 -10.93 -7.73
CA VAL A 111 10.70 -12.07 -7.29
C VAL A 111 10.99 -13.04 -8.42
N THR A 112 9.99 -13.40 -9.22
CA THR A 112 10.23 -14.24 -10.40
C THR A 112 10.54 -13.36 -11.59
N ASN A 113 11.56 -13.76 -12.36
CA ASN A 113 11.80 -13.18 -13.68
C ASN A 113 10.54 -13.34 -14.52
N SER A 114 9.94 -12.22 -14.91
CA SER A 114 8.97 -12.24 -15.98
C SER A 114 9.72 -12.23 -17.31
N SER A 115 9.03 -12.62 -18.38
CA SER A 115 9.58 -12.52 -19.74
C SER A 115 9.66 -11.07 -20.23
N LEU A 116 9.24 -10.08 -19.42
CA LEU A 116 9.18 -8.68 -19.82
C LEU A 116 10.44 -7.93 -19.34
N PRO A 117 11.14 -7.21 -20.23
CA PRO A 117 12.39 -6.52 -19.90
C PRO A 117 12.24 -5.34 -18.91
N MET A 118 11.01 -4.98 -18.55
CA MET A 118 10.67 -3.88 -17.66
C MET A 118 10.50 -4.29 -16.19
N ASP A 119 10.39 -5.58 -15.90
CA ASP A 119 10.14 -6.04 -14.54
C ASP A 119 11.48 -6.17 -13.80
N PHE A 120 11.75 -5.23 -12.91
CA PHE A 120 12.96 -5.27 -12.07
C PHE A 120 12.69 -6.08 -10.80
N LEU A 121 13.65 -6.95 -10.45
CA LEU A 121 13.58 -7.73 -9.23
C LEU A 121 14.04 -6.92 -8.02
N ILE A 122 13.45 -7.18 -6.85
CA ILE A 122 13.88 -6.60 -5.58
C ILE A 122 15.36 -6.88 -5.33
N THR A 123 15.81 -8.11 -5.58
CA THR A 123 17.21 -8.52 -5.40
C THR A 123 18.16 -7.65 -6.21
N ASP A 124 17.81 -7.33 -7.45
CA ASP A 124 18.65 -6.54 -8.32
C ASP A 124 18.69 -5.08 -7.91
N VAL A 125 17.56 -4.52 -7.48
CA VAL A 125 17.49 -3.12 -7.06
C VAL A 125 18.25 -2.93 -5.74
N LEU A 126 18.09 -3.85 -4.79
CA LEU A 126 18.83 -3.82 -3.53
C LEU A 126 20.33 -4.05 -3.72
N ALA A 127 20.73 -4.81 -4.75
CA ALA A 127 22.14 -5.00 -5.10
C ALA A 127 22.85 -3.72 -5.60
N ILE A 128 22.11 -2.69 -6.02
CA ILE A 128 22.69 -1.39 -6.41
C ILE A 128 23.34 -0.71 -5.19
N LYS A 129 22.71 -0.82 -4.02
CA LYS A 129 23.16 -0.21 -2.76
C LYS A 129 23.01 -1.19 -1.59
N PRO A 130 23.86 -2.23 -1.52
CA PRO A 130 23.69 -3.33 -0.57
C PRO A 130 23.79 -2.81 0.87
N GLY A 131 22.76 -3.07 1.67
CA GLY A 131 22.70 -2.68 3.09
C GLY A 131 22.39 -1.21 3.36
N GLU A 132 22.28 -0.35 2.33
CA GLU A 132 21.98 1.07 2.52
C GLU A 132 20.49 1.39 2.58
N ILE A 133 19.66 0.58 1.90
CA ILE A 133 18.21 0.76 1.84
C ILE A 133 17.59 0.04 3.03
N ARG A 134 16.94 0.80 3.93
CA ARG A 134 16.31 0.27 5.15
C ARG A 134 14.88 0.74 5.31
N ILE A 135 14.57 1.96 4.87
CA ILE A 135 13.23 2.52 4.89
C ILE A 135 12.83 3.03 3.50
N GLY A 136 11.59 2.76 3.09
CA GLY A 136 11.07 3.28 1.84
C GLY A 136 9.58 3.56 1.86
N LEU A 137 9.14 4.22 0.80
CA LEU A 137 7.75 4.54 0.53
C LEU A 137 7.30 3.80 -0.73
N ASP A 138 6.19 3.08 -0.64
CA ASP A 138 5.49 2.48 -1.78
C ASP A 138 4.29 3.36 -2.11
N PHE A 139 4.47 4.24 -3.08
CA PHE A 139 3.49 5.19 -3.56
C PHE A 139 2.67 4.56 -4.69
N GLY A 140 1.59 3.89 -4.31
CA GLY A 140 0.68 3.23 -5.23
C GLY A 140 -0.63 2.84 -4.58
N VAL A 141 -1.45 2.08 -5.32
CA VAL A 141 -2.67 1.47 -4.78
C VAL A 141 -2.55 -0.04 -4.93
N GLY A 142 -2.63 -0.73 -3.80
CA GLY A 142 -2.52 -2.18 -3.76
C GLY A 142 -2.69 -2.70 -2.34
N THR A 143 -2.49 -4.01 -2.18
CA THR A 143 -2.67 -4.71 -0.90
C THR A 143 -1.40 -4.74 -0.04
N GLY A 144 -0.37 -3.96 -0.38
CA GLY A 144 0.92 -3.92 0.33
C GLY A 144 1.89 -5.04 -0.05
N THR A 145 1.72 -5.65 -1.23
CA THR A 145 2.55 -6.77 -1.68
C THR A 145 4.03 -6.40 -1.79
N PHE A 146 4.34 -5.20 -2.31
CA PHE A 146 5.71 -4.72 -2.39
C PHE A 146 6.33 -4.60 -1.00
N ALA A 147 5.62 -3.97 -0.07
CA ALA A 147 6.06 -3.85 1.33
C ALA A 147 6.29 -5.21 2.00
N ALA A 148 5.43 -6.19 1.76
CA ALA A 148 5.62 -7.55 2.26
C ALA A 148 6.91 -8.19 1.74
N ARG A 149 7.22 -8.06 0.45
CA ARG A 149 8.42 -8.64 -0.16
C ARG A 149 9.70 -7.92 0.27
N MET A 150 9.65 -6.60 0.39
CA MET A 150 10.78 -5.81 0.91
C MET A 150 11.11 -6.16 2.37
N ARG A 151 10.10 -6.50 3.17
CA ARG A 151 10.29 -6.92 4.57
C ARG A 151 11.07 -8.24 4.71
N GLU A 152 10.95 -9.16 3.76
CA GLU A 152 11.78 -10.39 3.71
C GLU A 152 13.27 -10.07 3.54
N SER A 153 13.58 -8.91 2.97
CA SER A 153 14.93 -8.36 2.82
C SER A 153 15.29 -7.33 3.92
N ASN A 154 14.58 -7.34 5.04
CA ASN A 154 14.75 -6.40 6.18
C ASN A 154 14.56 -4.91 5.82
N VAL A 155 13.79 -4.59 4.78
CA VAL A 155 13.44 -3.22 4.42
C VAL A 155 12.02 -2.90 4.88
N THR A 156 11.87 -1.84 5.67
CA THR A 156 10.56 -1.36 6.11
C THR A 156 9.96 -0.43 5.06
N ILE A 157 8.79 -0.79 4.55
CA ILE A 157 8.08 0.02 3.57
C ILE A 157 6.79 0.55 4.17
N ILE A 158 6.58 1.84 4.01
CA ILE A 158 5.29 2.49 4.24
C ILE A 158 4.55 2.49 2.90
N SER A 159 3.38 1.86 2.83
CA SER A 159 2.59 1.81 1.60
C SER A 159 1.48 2.86 1.65
N THR A 160 1.39 3.72 0.64
CA THR A 160 0.24 4.58 0.50
C THR A 160 -1.01 3.76 0.25
N ALA A 161 -2.13 4.18 0.82
CA ALA A 161 -3.41 3.49 0.67
C ALA A 161 -4.51 4.50 0.41
N LEU A 162 -5.26 4.27 -0.67
CA LEU A 162 -6.51 4.97 -0.96
C LEU A 162 -7.61 3.93 -1.08
N ASN A 163 -8.65 4.03 -0.26
CA ASN A 163 -9.78 3.09 -0.25
C ASN A 163 -10.77 3.36 -1.40
N LEU A 164 -10.26 3.29 -2.63
CA LEU A 164 -11.04 3.50 -3.85
C LEU A 164 -11.86 2.24 -4.14
N GLY A 165 -13.09 2.15 -3.62
CA GLY A 165 -13.98 1.01 -3.89
C GLY A 165 -13.51 -0.35 -3.34
N ALA A 166 -12.40 -0.36 -2.60
CA ALA A 166 -11.83 -1.53 -1.94
C ALA A 166 -11.03 -1.10 -0.69
N PRO A 167 -10.97 -1.94 0.37
CA PRO A 167 -10.38 -1.57 1.67
C PRO A 167 -8.86 -1.82 1.71
N PHE A 168 -8.11 -1.07 0.89
CA PHE A 168 -6.66 -1.27 0.76
C PHE A 168 -5.89 -0.96 2.04
N SER A 169 -6.27 0.09 2.76
CA SER A 169 -5.61 0.48 4.02
C SER A 169 -5.74 -0.61 5.08
N GLU A 170 -6.96 -1.13 5.23
CA GLU A 170 -7.28 -2.22 6.15
C GLU A 170 -6.54 -3.50 5.75
N MET A 171 -6.47 -3.80 4.45
CA MET A 171 -5.73 -4.95 3.95
C MET A 171 -4.24 -4.89 4.25
N ILE A 172 -3.61 -3.73 4.05
CA ILE A 172 -2.20 -3.51 4.37
C ILE A 172 -2.00 -3.69 5.89
N ALA A 173 -2.85 -3.08 6.72
CA ALA A 173 -2.78 -3.21 8.18
C ALA A 173 -3.00 -4.65 8.67
N LEU A 174 -3.96 -5.39 8.09
CA LEU A 174 -4.24 -6.79 8.43
C LEU A 174 -3.04 -7.70 8.14
N ARG A 175 -2.20 -7.35 7.17
CA ARG A 175 -0.94 -8.05 6.87
C ARG A 175 0.20 -7.65 7.80
N GLY A 176 -0.04 -6.78 8.78
CA GLY A 176 0.99 -6.27 9.69
C GLY A 176 1.99 -5.33 9.00
N LEU A 177 1.56 -4.66 7.93
CA LEU A 177 2.32 -3.65 7.20
C LEU A 177 1.83 -2.24 7.59
N ILE A 178 2.55 -1.20 7.14
CA ILE A 178 2.27 0.19 7.53
C ILE A 178 1.50 0.89 6.40
N PRO A 179 0.18 1.07 6.50
CA PRO A 179 -0.56 1.90 5.56
C PRO A 179 -0.39 3.39 5.89
N LEU A 180 -0.24 4.21 4.85
CA LEU A 180 -0.35 5.66 4.93
C LEU A 180 -1.54 6.11 4.08
N TYR A 181 -2.58 6.62 4.74
CA TYR A 181 -3.73 7.17 4.03
C TYR A 181 -3.41 8.58 3.55
N VAL A 182 -3.18 8.77 2.25
CA VAL A 182 -2.82 10.06 1.64
C VAL A 182 -3.38 10.14 0.22
N THR A 183 -3.89 11.30 -0.17
CA THR A 183 -4.36 11.56 -1.54
C THR A 183 -3.23 12.12 -2.42
N LEU A 184 -3.34 11.94 -3.74
CA LEU A 184 -2.30 12.35 -4.71
C LEU A 184 -1.97 13.85 -4.68
N ASN A 185 -2.95 14.68 -4.32
CA ASN A 185 -2.83 16.13 -4.26
C ASN A 185 -2.41 16.65 -2.87
N GLN A 186 -1.99 15.77 -1.97
CA GLN A 186 -1.51 16.13 -0.64
C GLN A 186 -0.01 15.91 -0.53
N ARG A 187 0.65 16.82 0.18
CA ARG A 187 2.04 16.68 0.55
C ARG A 187 2.20 15.53 1.54
N LEU A 188 3.21 14.70 1.33
CA LEU A 188 3.56 13.57 2.17
C LEU A 188 4.02 14.05 3.57
N PRO A 189 3.51 13.43 4.65
CA PRO A 189 3.79 13.84 6.03
C PRO A 189 5.15 13.33 6.52
N PHE A 190 6.19 13.47 5.70
CA PHE A 190 7.56 13.11 6.04
C PHE A 190 8.46 14.34 5.97
N PHE A 191 9.50 14.34 6.79
CA PHE A 191 10.57 15.32 6.70
C PHE A 191 11.42 15.08 5.46
N ASP A 192 12.17 16.10 5.09
CA ASP A 192 13.07 16.05 3.94
C ASP A 192 14.16 15.00 4.16
N ASN A 193 14.57 14.32 3.09
CA ASN A 193 15.65 13.32 3.11
C ASN A 193 15.46 12.17 4.12
N THR A 194 14.21 11.74 4.36
CA THR A 194 13.87 10.65 5.28
C THR A 194 13.92 9.26 4.64
N MET A 195 13.61 9.16 3.34
CA MET A 195 13.43 7.87 2.66
C MET A 195 14.68 7.44 1.90
N ASP A 196 15.02 6.15 1.98
CA ASP A 196 16.12 5.55 1.19
C ASP A 196 15.64 5.09 -0.19
N LEU A 197 14.35 4.75 -0.29
CA LEU A 197 13.72 4.24 -1.50
C LEU A 197 12.31 4.84 -1.64
N ILE A 198 11.95 5.29 -2.83
CA ILE A 198 10.56 5.52 -3.23
C ILE A 198 10.27 4.56 -4.36
N HIS A 199 9.22 3.76 -4.21
CA HIS A 199 8.70 2.84 -5.21
C HIS A 199 7.33 3.32 -5.66
N THR A 200 7.05 3.22 -6.95
CA THR A 200 5.71 3.45 -7.52
C THR A 200 5.40 2.35 -8.51
N ASN A 201 4.17 1.82 -8.48
CA ASN A 201 3.72 0.81 -9.43
C ASN A 201 2.26 1.07 -9.84
N GLY A 202 2.01 1.14 -11.15
CA GLY A 202 0.67 1.04 -11.76
C GLY A 202 -0.41 1.99 -11.24
N PHE A 203 -0.05 2.98 -10.42
CA PHE A 203 -1.00 3.94 -9.85
C PHE A 203 -0.92 5.28 -10.58
N MET A 204 0.27 5.64 -11.06
CA MET A 204 0.45 6.73 -12.01
C MET A 204 0.22 6.22 -13.44
N ASP A 205 -0.94 5.65 -13.71
CA ASP A 205 -1.35 5.46 -15.10
C ASP A 205 -1.57 6.88 -15.69
N GLY A 206 -1.29 7.09 -16.97
CA GLY A 206 -1.25 8.40 -17.66
C GLY A 206 -2.53 9.26 -17.68
N TRP A 207 -3.44 9.09 -16.72
CA TRP A 207 -4.49 10.04 -16.34
C TRP A 207 -3.98 11.18 -15.44
N ILE A 208 -2.80 11.05 -14.85
CA ILE A 208 -2.17 12.13 -14.09
C ILE A 208 -1.68 13.19 -15.07
N ASP A 209 -2.17 14.41 -14.97
CA ASP A 209 -1.66 15.52 -15.76
C ASP A 209 -0.22 15.90 -15.36
N LEU A 210 0.49 16.61 -16.24
CA LEU A 210 1.88 17.00 -16.01
C LEU A 210 2.03 17.89 -14.74
N MET A 211 1.02 18.69 -14.40
CA MET A 211 1.08 19.58 -13.24
C MET A 211 1.04 18.79 -11.92
N LEU A 212 0.17 17.78 -11.82
CA LEU A 212 0.08 16.89 -10.68
C LEU A 212 1.32 15.98 -10.60
N MET A 213 1.84 15.53 -11.74
CA MET A 213 3.10 14.78 -11.77
C MET A 213 4.27 15.62 -11.25
N ASP A 214 4.35 16.90 -11.61
CA ASP A 214 5.38 17.80 -11.07
C ASP A 214 5.26 17.91 -9.55
N PHE A 215 4.05 18.17 -9.04
CA PHE A 215 3.81 18.23 -7.59
C PHE A 215 4.29 16.94 -6.87
N ILE A 216 3.95 15.77 -7.42
CA ILE A 216 4.36 14.48 -6.87
C ILE A 216 5.89 14.33 -6.91
N LEU A 217 6.53 14.61 -8.04
CA LEU A 217 7.97 14.46 -8.21
C LEU A 217 8.77 15.41 -7.30
N PHE A 218 8.31 16.65 -7.12
CA PHE A 218 8.92 17.59 -6.17
C PHE A 218 8.84 17.07 -4.74
N ASP A 219 7.71 16.50 -4.35
CA ASP A 219 7.53 15.99 -2.99
C ASP A 219 8.30 14.67 -2.75
N TRP A 220 8.39 13.82 -3.77
CA TRP A 220 9.25 12.64 -3.76
C TRP A 220 10.72 13.01 -3.67
N ASP A 221 11.18 13.93 -4.51
CA ASP A 221 12.55 14.42 -4.46
C ASP A 221 12.87 15.02 -3.08
N ARG A 222 11.95 15.76 -2.49
CA ARG A 222 12.11 16.33 -1.16
C ARG A 222 12.36 15.27 -0.08
N ILE A 223 11.53 14.21 -0.03
CA ILE A 223 11.63 13.20 1.03
C ILE A 223 12.71 12.14 0.76
N LEU A 224 13.11 11.93 -0.49
CA LEU A 224 14.17 10.99 -0.85
C LEU A 224 15.52 11.56 -0.42
N ARG A 225 16.30 10.82 0.36
CA ARG A 225 17.63 11.29 0.78
C ARG A 225 18.61 11.33 -0.39
N PRO A 226 19.68 12.13 -0.34
CA PRO A 226 20.79 12.02 -1.29
C PRO A 226 21.35 10.59 -1.31
N GLY A 227 21.56 10.04 -2.51
CA GLY A 227 21.92 8.63 -2.71
C GLY A 227 20.75 7.65 -2.58
N GLY A 228 19.54 8.11 -2.26
CA GLY A 228 18.33 7.30 -2.26
C GLY A 228 17.89 6.94 -3.69
N LEU A 229 17.12 5.85 -3.81
CA LEU A 229 16.62 5.36 -5.09
C LEU A 229 15.15 5.74 -5.32
N LEU A 230 14.84 6.24 -6.52
CA LEU A 230 13.50 6.30 -7.06
C LEU A 230 13.32 5.14 -8.04
N TRP A 231 12.42 4.24 -7.71
CA TRP A 231 12.06 3.08 -8.50
C TRP A 231 10.66 3.26 -9.08
N ILE A 232 10.61 3.45 -10.38
CA ILE A 232 9.38 3.55 -11.18
C ILE A 232 9.14 2.20 -11.84
N ASP A 233 8.07 1.52 -11.44
CA ASP A 233 7.64 0.23 -11.99
C ASP A 233 6.40 0.41 -12.88
N ARG A 234 6.52 -0.03 -14.15
CA ARG A 234 5.44 -0.05 -15.15
C ARG A 234 4.59 1.23 -15.21
N PHE A 235 5.24 2.39 -15.20
CA PHE A 235 4.57 3.67 -15.49
C PHE A 235 3.99 3.64 -16.91
N PHE A 236 2.71 3.97 -17.05
CA PHE A 236 2.01 3.86 -18.32
C PHE A 236 1.68 5.24 -18.87
N CYS A 237 1.98 5.48 -20.15
CA CYS A 237 1.58 6.70 -20.85
C CYS A 237 1.32 6.44 -22.33
N ASN A 238 0.67 7.39 -23.00
CA ASN A 238 0.64 7.39 -24.46
C ASN A 238 2.06 7.60 -24.99
N ARG A 239 2.36 6.99 -26.14
CA ARG A 239 3.64 7.14 -26.82
C ARG A 239 3.95 8.60 -27.18
N LYS A 240 2.91 9.41 -27.42
CA LYS A 240 3.03 10.84 -27.75
C LYS A 240 3.51 11.68 -26.57
N ASP A 241 3.13 11.29 -25.35
CA ASP A 241 3.41 12.03 -24.12
C ASP A 241 4.69 11.50 -23.43
N LEU A 242 5.30 10.44 -23.98
CA LEU A 242 6.45 9.76 -23.38
C LEU A 242 7.62 10.73 -23.18
N ASP A 243 7.92 11.56 -24.17
CA ASP A 243 9.04 12.49 -24.11
C ASP A 243 8.84 13.55 -22.99
N ASP A 244 7.60 13.99 -22.77
CA ASP A 244 7.26 14.92 -21.69
C ASP A 244 7.49 14.26 -20.32
N TYR A 245 6.95 13.06 -20.10
CA TYR A 245 7.18 12.34 -18.83
C TYR A 245 8.65 11.99 -18.63
N MET A 246 9.37 11.63 -19.70
CA MET A 246 10.81 11.39 -19.64
C MET A 246 11.56 12.65 -19.20
N TYR A 247 11.21 13.81 -19.75
CA TYR A 247 11.77 15.09 -19.33
C TYR A 247 11.51 15.34 -17.84
N MET A 248 10.29 15.11 -17.37
CA MET A 248 9.93 15.28 -15.96
C MET A 248 10.74 14.38 -15.02
N PHE A 249 10.96 13.10 -15.36
CA PHE A 249 11.77 12.22 -14.51
C PHE A 249 13.26 12.60 -14.52
N LEU A 250 13.74 13.27 -15.57
CA LEU A 250 15.14 13.65 -15.73
C LEU A 250 15.45 15.07 -15.20
N GLN A 251 14.45 15.90 -14.94
CA GLN A 251 14.61 17.30 -14.50
C GLN A 251 15.51 17.44 -13.26
N PHE A 252 15.46 16.46 -12.35
CA PHE A 252 16.18 16.46 -11.08
C PHE A 252 17.64 15.96 -11.16
N ARG A 253 18.15 15.71 -12.38
CA ARG A 253 19.50 15.19 -12.66
C ARG A 253 19.80 13.87 -11.94
N TYR A 254 18.79 13.01 -11.83
CA TYR A 254 18.97 11.70 -11.23
C TYR A 254 19.93 10.84 -12.05
N LYS A 255 20.79 10.08 -11.38
CA LYS A 255 21.67 9.11 -12.02
C LYS A 255 20.85 7.87 -12.39
N LYS A 256 20.88 7.49 -13.67
CA LYS A 256 20.16 6.32 -14.16
C LYS A 256 20.94 5.03 -13.89
N HIS A 257 20.33 4.07 -13.18
CA HIS A 257 20.87 2.72 -12.97
C HIS A 257 20.24 1.70 -13.90
N LYS A 258 18.90 1.67 -13.94
CA LYS A 258 18.12 0.80 -14.83
C LYS A 258 17.06 1.62 -15.57
N TRP A 259 16.78 1.24 -16.81
CA TRP A 259 15.77 1.89 -17.64
C TRP A 259 15.30 0.95 -18.73
N ALA A 260 13.99 0.77 -18.84
CA ALA A 260 13.37 -0.08 -19.85
C ALA A 260 12.06 0.56 -20.32
N ILE A 261 11.80 0.48 -21.62
CA ILE A 261 10.55 0.90 -22.25
C ILE A 261 10.01 -0.30 -23.02
N SER A 262 8.72 -0.59 -22.88
CA SER A 262 8.06 -1.70 -23.55
C SER A 262 6.70 -1.27 -24.09
N PRO A 263 6.26 -1.73 -25.27
CA PRO A 263 4.92 -1.45 -25.77
C PRO A 263 3.85 -2.14 -24.90
N LYS A 264 2.81 -1.39 -24.51
CA LYS A 264 1.59 -1.96 -23.93
C LYS A 264 0.56 -2.27 -25.00
N SER A 265 0.39 -1.33 -25.94
CA SER A 265 -0.52 -1.43 -27.08
C SER A 265 0.06 -0.62 -28.25
N LYS A 266 -0.73 -0.38 -29.31
CA LYS A 266 -0.27 0.35 -30.50
C LYS A 266 0.23 1.76 -30.14
N ASP A 267 -0.53 2.46 -29.30
CA ASP A 267 -0.32 3.87 -28.98
C ASP A 267 0.22 4.09 -27.57
N GLU A 268 0.41 3.01 -26.80
CA GLU A 268 0.74 3.09 -25.39
C GLU A 268 2.01 2.32 -25.03
N VAL A 269 2.72 2.84 -24.03
CA VAL A 269 3.98 2.27 -23.56
C VAL A 269 4.00 2.15 -22.05
N TYR A 270 4.82 1.21 -21.58
CA TYR A 270 5.27 1.14 -20.20
C TYR A 270 6.72 1.61 -20.10
N LEU A 271 7.00 2.38 -19.05
CA LEU A 271 8.31 2.84 -18.65
C LEU A 271 8.64 2.26 -17.27
N SER A 272 9.85 1.73 -17.11
CA SER A 272 10.36 1.31 -15.81
C SER A 272 11.79 1.80 -15.63
N ALA A 273 12.08 2.39 -14.48
CA ALA A 273 13.36 3.02 -14.21
C ALA A 273 13.77 2.87 -12.75
N VAL A 274 15.08 2.76 -12.52
CA VAL A 274 15.69 2.92 -11.20
C VAL A 274 16.69 4.05 -11.31
N LEU A 275 16.44 5.10 -10.53
CA LEU A 275 17.12 6.37 -10.58
C LEU A 275 17.68 6.69 -9.19
N GLU A 276 18.88 7.25 -9.10
CA GLU A 276 19.52 7.63 -7.83
C GLU A 276 19.58 9.16 -7.72
N LYS A 277 19.12 9.69 -6.59
CA LYS A 277 19.18 11.12 -6.30
C LYS A 277 20.64 11.55 -6.05
N PRO A 278 21.19 12.51 -6.80
CA PRO A 278 22.56 12.96 -6.60
C PRO A 278 22.68 13.75 -5.29
N PRO A 279 23.88 13.83 -4.69
CA PRO A 279 24.16 14.83 -3.68
C PRO A 279 24.01 16.23 -4.30
N ARG A 280 23.26 17.10 -3.63
CA ARG A 280 23.14 18.52 -3.98
C ARG A 280 23.91 19.33 -2.95
N ALA A 281 24.65 20.34 -3.39
CA ALA A 281 25.21 21.33 -2.49
C ALA A 281 24.03 22.01 -1.78
N ILE A 282 24.08 22.02 -0.44
CA ILE A 282 23.16 22.78 0.42
C ILE A 282 23.68 24.21 0.48
#